data_AF-A0A7V0TTN6-F1
#
_entry.id   AF-A0A7V0TTN6-F1
#
_cell.length_a   1.000
_cell.length_b   1.000
_cell.length_c   1.000
_cell.angle_alpha   90.00
_cell.angle_beta   90.00
_cell.angle_gamma   90.00
#
_symmetry.space_group_name_H-M   'P 1'
#
loop_
_entity.id
_entity.type
_entity.pdbx_description
1 polymer ?
#
loop_
_entity_poly.entity_id
_entity_poly.type
_entity_poly.pdbx_seq_one_letter_code
_entity_poly.pdbx_strand_id
1 'polypeptide(L)'
;IPAHMVFDHHPREGQWHADLEDIRSGYGALSSVLTEYLLCAHVAIPRKLHTALMYGIKTDTGNFDRDTSFEDINAYTYHSRHANIQLIQRIELNQTPKRFLKYFDHAYHHIKTFPGGYVCNLGVMESGDAGVQVADFYLRLIGVNYVIISGIVADKFVIIFRGDGYRRDCGALAQKTFGDLGNGGGHRSAARMEIPLETLRQKLNGDLSQKNIDRFLLARLKRKQGKDKDEI
;
A
#
# COMPACT_ATOMS: atom_id res chain seq x y z
N ILE A 1 -22.67 11.41 -11.86
CA ILE A 1 -23.51 10.39 -12.53
C ILE A 1 -23.52 9.18 -11.62
N PRO A 2 -24.68 8.72 -11.11
CA PRO A 2 -24.74 7.49 -10.31
C PRO A 2 -24.33 6.28 -11.16
N ALA A 3 -23.68 5.30 -10.55
CA ALA A 3 -23.31 4.08 -11.25
C ALA A 3 -24.56 3.24 -11.53
N HIS A 4 -24.69 2.68 -12.74
CA HIS A 4 -25.80 1.78 -13.09
C HIS A 4 -25.51 0.33 -12.68
N MET A 5 -24.25 -0.08 -12.71
CA MET A 5 -23.82 -1.44 -12.33
C MET A 5 -22.57 -1.34 -11.46
N VAL A 6 -22.52 -2.12 -10.37
CA VAL A 6 -21.36 -2.24 -9.49
C VAL A 6 -21.03 -3.72 -9.27
N PHE A 7 -19.78 -4.06 -9.53
CA PHE A 7 -19.16 -5.34 -9.17
C PHE A 7 -17.97 -5.05 -8.29
N ASP A 8 -17.92 -5.64 -7.10
CA ASP A 8 -16.83 -5.40 -6.16
C ASP A 8 -16.57 -6.63 -5.29
N HIS A 9 -15.37 -6.71 -4.74
CA HIS A 9 -14.97 -7.70 -3.75
C HIS A 9 -14.63 -7.07 -2.38
N HIS A 10 -14.75 -5.74 -2.24
CA HIS A 10 -14.63 -5.08 -0.95
C HIS A 10 -15.97 -5.08 -0.19
N PRO A 11 -15.96 -5.05 1.15
CA PRO A 11 -17.16 -4.76 1.92
C PRO A 11 -17.77 -3.41 1.52
N ARG A 12 -19.10 -3.31 1.51
CA ARG A 12 -19.77 -2.05 1.20
C ARG A 12 -19.43 -0.99 2.26
N GLU A 13 -18.89 0.12 1.80
CA GLU A 13 -18.66 1.31 2.63
C GLU A 13 -19.65 2.43 2.27
N GLY A 14 -20.25 3.04 3.29
CA GLY A 14 -21.18 4.16 3.13
C GLY A 14 -22.56 3.78 2.59
N GLN A 15 -23.32 4.80 2.20
CA GLN A 15 -24.67 4.65 1.66
C GLN A 15 -24.69 5.11 0.20
N TRP A 16 -24.77 4.15 -0.71
CA TRP A 16 -24.94 4.35 -2.14
C TRP A 16 -25.71 3.17 -2.73
N HIS A 17 -26.26 3.36 -3.93
CA HIS A 17 -27.06 2.36 -4.64
C HIS A 17 -26.77 2.39 -6.16
N ALA A 18 -26.82 1.24 -6.82
CA ALA A 18 -26.81 1.05 -8.27
C ALA A 18 -27.92 0.06 -8.70
N ASP A 19 -28.36 0.13 -9.96
CA ASP A 19 -29.47 -0.73 -10.46
C ASP A 19 -29.11 -2.23 -10.43
N LEU A 20 -27.83 -2.55 -10.60
CA LEU A 20 -27.27 -3.89 -10.43
C LEU A 20 -26.06 -3.83 -9.52
N GLU A 21 -26.07 -4.66 -8.49
CA GLU A 21 -24.99 -4.75 -7.51
C GLU A 21 -24.64 -6.21 -7.26
N ASP A 22 -23.39 -6.60 -7.49
CA ASP A 22 -22.82 -7.87 -7.04
C ASP A 22 -21.54 -7.60 -6.25
N ILE A 23 -21.66 -7.66 -4.91
CA ILE A 23 -20.56 -7.41 -3.98
C ILE A 23 -20.23 -8.71 -3.26
N ARG A 24 -19.06 -9.29 -3.57
CA ARG A 24 -18.62 -10.57 -3.02
C ARG A 24 -17.40 -10.41 -2.13
N SER A 25 -17.62 -9.94 -0.91
CA SER A 25 -16.54 -9.65 0.05
C SER A 25 -15.73 -10.86 0.53
N GLY A 26 -16.15 -12.07 0.17
CA GLY A 26 -15.39 -13.30 0.42
C GLY A 26 -14.33 -13.62 -0.64
N TYR A 27 -14.31 -12.88 -1.76
CA TYR A 27 -13.36 -13.08 -2.85
C TYR A 27 -12.14 -12.18 -2.65
N GLY A 28 -10.96 -12.71 -2.94
CA GLY A 28 -9.70 -11.98 -2.84
C GLY A 28 -9.47 -11.03 -4.02
N ALA A 29 -10.21 -11.17 -5.14
CA ALA A 29 -10.11 -10.26 -6.27
C ALA A 29 -11.43 -10.09 -7.04
N LEU A 30 -11.71 -8.87 -7.52
CA LEU A 30 -12.80 -8.60 -8.46
C LEU A 30 -12.61 -9.38 -9.78
N SER A 31 -11.36 -9.59 -10.19
CA SER A 31 -11.06 -10.37 -11.40
C SER A 31 -11.60 -11.80 -11.31
N SER A 32 -11.60 -12.42 -10.13
CA SER A 32 -12.18 -13.75 -9.91
C SER A 32 -13.70 -13.76 -10.08
N VAL A 33 -14.38 -12.73 -9.58
CA VAL A 33 -15.83 -12.55 -9.78
C VAL A 33 -16.16 -12.42 -11.27
N LEU A 34 -15.40 -11.59 -12.01
CA LEU A 34 -15.59 -11.41 -13.45
C LEU A 34 -15.28 -12.69 -14.25
N THR A 35 -14.33 -13.51 -13.80
CA THR A 35 -14.06 -14.82 -14.40
C THR A 35 -15.32 -15.69 -14.41
N GLU A 36 -16.06 -15.74 -13.30
CA GLU A 36 -17.30 -16.53 -13.23
C GLU A 36 -18.36 -16.04 -14.22
N TYR A 37 -18.56 -14.73 -14.33
CA TYR A 37 -19.49 -14.17 -15.31
C TYR A 37 -19.13 -14.54 -16.74
N LEU A 38 -17.84 -14.46 -17.11
CA LEU A 38 -17.38 -14.82 -18.44
C LEU A 38 -17.57 -16.32 -18.74
N LEU A 39 -17.32 -17.17 -17.75
CA LEU A 39 -17.50 -18.62 -17.88
C LEU A 39 -18.99 -19.00 -18.00
N CYS A 40 -19.84 -18.44 -17.14
CA CYS A 40 -21.29 -18.66 -17.16
C CYS A 40 -21.94 -18.13 -18.45
N ALA A 41 -21.45 -17.01 -18.97
CA ALA A 41 -21.93 -16.45 -20.23
C ALA A 41 -21.38 -17.18 -21.47
N HIS A 42 -20.49 -18.17 -21.30
CA HIS A 42 -19.83 -18.89 -22.39
C HIS A 42 -19.13 -17.98 -23.40
N VAL A 43 -18.57 -16.86 -22.92
CA VAL A 43 -17.86 -15.89 -23.77
C VAL A 43 -16.45 -16.40 -24.05
N ALA A 44 -16.03 -16.35 -25.32
CA ALA A 44 -14.64 -16.62 -25.68
C ALA A 44 -13.71 -15.53 -25.13
N ILE A 45 -12.79 -15.89 -24.23
CA ILE A 45 -11.90 -14.96 -23.57
C ILE A 45 -10.60 -14.83 -24.40
N PRO A 46 -10.25 -13.64 -24.93
CA PRO A 46 -9.01 -13.46 -25.67
C PRO A 46 -7.80 -13.50 -24.73
N ARG A 47 -6.63 -13.90 -25.25
CA ARG A 47 -5.38 -14.00 -24.48
C ARG A 47 -5.03 -12.73 -23.68
N LYS A 48 -5.29 -11.55 -24.25
CA LYS A 48 -5.07 -10.26 -23.55
C LYS A 48 -5.94 -10.15 -22.29
N LEU A 49 -7.21 -10.57 -22.35
CA LEU A 49 -8.12 -10.55 -21.22
C LEU A 49 -7.75 -11.62 -20.18
N HIS A 50 -7.37 -12.83 -20.59
CA HIS A 50 -6.79 -13.82 -19.66
C HIS A 50 -5.59 -13.25 -18.90
N THR A 51 -4.71 -12.52 -19.60
CA THR A 51 -3.51 -11.92 -18.99
C THR A 51 -3.89 -10.83 -17.99
N ALA A 52 -4.85 -9.97 -18.32
CA ALA A 52 -5.32 -8.90 -17.43
C ALA A 52 -6.02 -9.46 -16.17
N LEU A 53 -6.93 -10.43 -16.33
CA LEU A 53 -7.64 -11.07 -15.23
C LEU A 53 -6.67 -11.81 -14.30
N MET A 54 -5.74 -12.58 -14.86
CA MET A 54 -4.70 -13.25 -14.06
C MET A 54 -3.85 -12.25 -13.26
N TYR A 55 -3.47 -11.13 -13.87
CA TYR A 55 -2.69 -10.09 -13.21
C TYR A 55 -3.48 -9.41 -12.08
N GLY A 56 -4.77 -9.14 -12.29
CA GLY A 56 -5.67 -8.61 -11.27
C GLY A 56 -5.79 -9.54 -10.06
N ILE A 57 -6.06 -10.83 -10.30
CA ILE A 57 -6.13 -11.85 -9.23
C ILE A 57 -4.83 -11.86 -8.42
N LYS A 58 -3.69 -11.91 -9.10
CA LYS A 58 -2.37 -11.95 -8.44
C LYS A 58 -2.10 -10.69 -7.63
N THR A 59 -2.54 -9.52 -8.10
CA THR A 59 -2.27 -8.24 -7.42
C THR A 59 -3.16 -8.05 -6.20
N ASP A 60 -4.46 -8.28 -6.33
CA ASP A 60 -5.43 -8.04 -5.24
C ASP A 60 -5.22 -9.03 -4.07
N THR A 61 -4.99 -10.30 -4.40
CA THR A 61 -4.67 -11.35 -3.40
C THR A 61 -3.26 -11.23 -2.81
N GLY A 62 -2.43 -10.31 -3.32
CA GLY A 62 -1.02 -10.22 -2.92
C GLY A 62 -0.25 -11.52 -3.20
N ASN A 63 -0.48 -12.13 -4.37
CA ASN A 63 0.04 -13.46 -4.72
C ASN A 63 -0.36 -14.53 -3.69
N PHE A 64 -1.60 -14.44 -3.21
CA PHE A 64 -2.20 -15.33 -2.21
C PHE A 64 -1.64 -15.21 -0.79
N ASP A 65 -0.89 -14.15 -0.48
CA ASP A 65 -0.43 -13.84 0.88
C ASP A 65 -1.50 -13.14 1.75
N ARG A 66 -2.71 -12.93 1.20
CA ARG A 66 -3.87 -12.28 1.87
C ARG A 66 -5.09 -13.20 1.86
N ASP A 67 -6.20 -12.73 2.43
CA ASP A 67 -7.51 -13.40 2.35
C ASP A 67 -7.81 -13.78 0.88
N THR A 68 -7.78 -15.08 0.62
CA THR A 68 -7.86 -15.69 -0.71
C THR A 68 -8.87 -16.83 -0.63
N SER A 69 -9.82 -16.84 -1.55
CA SER A 69 -10.82 -17.88 -1.65
C SER A 69 -10.37 -19.02 -2.58
N PHE A 70 -11.08 -20.15 -2.53
CA PHE A 70 -10.82 -21.26 -3.46
C PHE A 70 -11.10 -20.85 -4.91
N GLU A 71 -12.10 -19.98 -5.11
CA GLU A 71 -12.49 -19.42 -6.38
C GLU A 71 -11.38 -18.56 -7.00
N ASP A 72 -10.64 -17.79 -6.18
CA ASP A 72 -9.46 -17.05 -6.65
C ASP A 72 -8.37 -17.96 -7.22
N ILE A 73 -8.08 -19.07 -6.52
CA ILE A 73 -7.08 -20.05 -6.94
C ILE A 73 -7.52 -20.73 -8.25
N ASN A 74 -8.79 -21.08 -8.37
CA ASN A 74 -9.35 -21.68 -9.58
C ASN A 74 -9.32 -20.72 -10.76
N ALA A 75 -9.76 -19.47 -10.56
CA ALA A 75 -9.74 -18.45 -11.59
C ALA A 75 -8.30 -18.18 -12.06
N TYR A 76 -7.35 -18.06 -11.13
CA TYR A 76 -5.93 -17.91 -11.45
C TYR A 76 -5.41 -19.10 -12.26
N THR A 77 -5.69 -20.33 -11.81
CA THR A 77 -5.26 -21.57 -12.47
C THR A 77 -5.83 -21.65 -13.89
N TYR A 78 -7.11 -21.32 -14.06
CA TYR A 78 -7.77 -21.25 -15.35
C TYR A 78 -7.10 -20.25 -16.28
N HIS A 79 -6.87 -19.01 -15.84
CA HIS A 79 -6.25 -17.99 -16.69
C HIS A 79 -4.77 -18.26 -16.99
N SER A 80 -4.03 -18.86 -16.05
CA SER A 80 -2.59 -19.14 -16.20
C SER A 80 -2.24 -20.02 -17.42
N ARG A 81 -3.17 -20.89 -17.82
CA ARG A 81 -3.01 -21.77 -19.00
C ARG A 81 -3.05 -21.01 -20.33
N HIS A 82 -3.64 -19.82 -20.35
CA HIS A 82 -3.91 -19.05 -21.57
C HIS A 82 -3.21 -17.69 -21.59
N ALA A 83 -2.85 -17.15 -20.42
CA ALA A 83 -2.23 -15.86 -20.26
C ALA A 83 -0.84 -15.75 -20.94
N ASN A 84 -0.41 -14.52 -21.17
CA ASN A 84 0.97 -14.23 -21.55
C ASN A 84 1.80 -14.00 -20.27
N ILE A 85 2.44 -15.07 -19.78
CA ILE A 85 3.25 -15.03 -18.56
C ILE A 85 4.44 -14.08 -18.70
N GLN A 86 5.06 -14.01 -19.89
CA GLN A 86 6.17 -13.09 -20.14
C GLN A 86 5.73 -11.62 -20.05
N LEU A 87 4.50 -11.31 -20.46
CA LEU A 87 3.95 -9.96 -20.30
C LEU A 87 3.67 -9.64 -18.83
N ILE A 88 3.13 -10.59 -18.05
CA ILE A 88 2.94 -10.41 -16.60
C ILE A 88 4.28 -10.13 -15.92
N GLN A 89 5.29 -10.97 -16.17
CA GLN A 89 6.64 -10.77 -15.63
C GLN A 89 7.21 -9.42 -16.04
N ARG A 90 7.01 -9.01 -17.29
CA ARG A 90 7.44 -7.68 -17.76
C ARG A 90 6.75 -6.56 -16.98
N ILE A 91 5.46 -6.65 -16.71
CA ILE A 91 4.74 -5.64 -15.92
C ILE A 91 5.28 -5.60 -14.49
N GLU A 92 5.48 -6.76 -13.87
CA GLU A 92 5.99 -6.91 -12.50
C GLU A 92 7.42 -6.39 -12.32
N LEU A 93 8.27 -6.53 -13.34
CA LEU A 93 9.64 -6.04 -13.32
C LEU A 93 9.76 -4.54 -13.66
N ASN A 94 8.76 -3.95 -14.33
CA ASN A 94 8.81 -2.55 -14.81
C ASN A 94 7.92 -1.60 -13.99
N GLN A 95 8.01 -1.68 -12.66
CA GLN A 95 7.17 -0.87 -11.75
C GLN A 95 7.81 0.45 -11.31
N THR A 96 9.13 0.60 -11.45
CA THR A 96 9.87 1.77 -10.96
C THR A 96 10.29 2.71 -12.09
N PRO A 97 9.69 3.91 -12.20
CA PRO A 97 10.15 4.92 -13.14
C PRO A 97 11.56 5.40 -12.79
N LYS A 98 12.44 5.59 -13.79
CA LYS A 98 13.81 6.10 -13.59
C LYS A 98 13.86 7.41 -12.79
N ARG A 99 12.87 8.29 -12.95
CA ARG A 99 12.76 9.55 -12.20
C ARG A 99 12.63 9.36 -10.68
N PHE A 100 12.20 8.20 -10.21
CA PHE A 100 12.14 7.89 -8.78
C PHE A 100 13.52 7.55 -8.19
N LEU A 101 14.53 7.20 -8.99
CA LEU A 101 15.85 6.78 -8.49
C LEU A 101 16.53 7.84 -7.60
N LYS A 102 16.26 9.13 -7.83
CA LYS A 102 16.72 10.23 -6.96
C LYS A 102 16.30 10.06 -5.49
N TYR A 103 15.15 9.44 -5.24
CA TYR A 103 14.64 9.19 -3.89
C TYR A 103 15.35 8.01 -3.21
N PHE A 104 15.76 7.00 -3.98
CA PHE A 104 16.56 5.90 -3.47
C PHE A 104 17.96 6.39 -3.09
N ASP A 105 18.57 7.22 -3.95
CA ASP A 105 19.86 7.86 -3.65
C ASP A 105 19.76 8.77 -2.42
N HIS A 106 18.71 9.58 -2.31
CA HIS A 106 18.48 10.40 -1.13
C HIS A 106 18.33 9.53 0.14
N ALA A 107 17.51 8.47 0.07
CA ALA A 107 17.32 7.54 1.18
C ALA A 107 18.65 6.89 1.59
N TYR A 108 19.47 6.46 0.64
CA TYR A 108 20.76 5.83 0.91
C TYR A 108 21.66 6.70 1.81
N HIS A 109 21.66 8.02 1.60
CA HIS A 109 22.47 8.95 2.38
C HIS A 109 21.82 9.44 3.69
N HIS A 110 20.49 9.40 3.81
CA HIS A 110 19.77 10.06 4.90
C HIS A 110 18.94 9.12 5.78
N ILE A 111 18.87 7.83 5.43
CA ILE A 111 18.10 6.84 6.19
C ILE A 111 18.70 6.66 7.59
N LYS A 112 17.81 6.62 8.58
CA LYS A 112 18.19 6.43 9.99
C LYS A 112 17.70 5.08 10.46
N THR A 113 18.52 4.44 11.27
CA THR A 113 18.12 3.21 11.95
C THR A 113 17.10 3.51 13.04
N PHE A 114 16.12 2.62 13.13
CA PHE A 114 15.09 2.59 14.16
C PHE A 114 14.94 1.14 14.64
N PRO A 115 14.52 0.84 15.89
CA PRO A 115 14.47 -0.54 16.35
C PRO A 115 13.67 -1.47 15.43
N GLY A 116 14.37 -2.42 14.81
CA GLY A 116 13.84 -3.40 13.85
C GLY A 116 13.67 -2.87 12.41
N GLY A 117 14.23 -1.70 12.07
CA GLY A 117 13.95 -1.10 10.78
C GLY A 117 14.60 0.24 10.47
N TYR A 118 14.00 0.95 9.53
CA TYR A 118 14.50 2.21 9.00
C TYR A 118 13.45 3.32 8.98
N VAL A 119 13.89 4.57 9.10
CA VAL A 119 13.07 5.76 8.89
C VAL A 119 13.81 6.80 8.05
N CYS A 120 13.13 7.41 7.08
CA CYS A 120 13.68 8.49 6.26
C CYS A 120 12.59 9.49 5.86
N ASN A 121 12.93 10.77 5.87
CA ASN A 121 12.18 11.79 5.14
C ASN A 121 12.88 12.09 3.82
N LEU A 122 12.16 11.96 2.70
CA LEU A 122 12.65 12.17 1.34
C LEU A 122 12.52 13.63 0.87
N GLY A 123 12.04 14.52 1.73
CA GLY A 123 11.78 15.91 1.36
C GLY A 123 10.57 16.03 0.44
N VAL A 124 10.69 16.83 -0.63
CA VAL A 124 9.60 17.03 -1.59
C VAL A 124 9.56 15.88 -2.60
N MET A 125 8.43 15.19 -2.65
CA MET A 125 8.17 14.07 -3.54
C MET A 125 7.14 14.43 -4.60
N GLU A 126 7.33 13.88 -5.80
CA GLU A 126 6.38 14.03 -6.91
C GLU A 126 5.12 13.18 -6.75
N SER A 127 5.22 12.05 -6.03
CA SER A 127 4.09 11.18 -5.69
C SER A 127 4.41 10.40 -4.40
N GLY A 128 3.37 10.03 -3.65
CA GLY A 128 3.48 9.08 -2.54
C GLY A 128 4.00 7.71 -3.00
N ASP A 129 3.77 7.33 -4.26
CA ASP A 129 4.25 6.05 -4.82
C ASP A 129 5.77 5.95 -4.80
N ALA A 130 6.48 7.09 -4.93
CA ALA A 130 7.93 7.10 -4.79
C ALA A 130 8.36 6.64 -3.39
N GLY A 131 7.68 7.14 -2.35
CA GLY A 131 7.94 6.72 -0.98
C GLY A 131 7.57 5.26 -0.73
N VAL A 132 6.52 4.74 -1.39
CA VAL A 132 6.15 3.32 -1.32
C VAL A 132 7.27 2.45 -1.88
N GLN A 133 7.76 2.77 -3.07
CA GLN A 133 8.79 1.96 -3.72
C GLN A 133 10.13 2.01 -2.97
N VAL A 134 10.49 3.16 -2.39
CA VAL A 134 11.66 3.24 -1.51
C VAL A 134 11.44 2.36 -0.27
N ALA A 135 10.28 2.44 0.38
CA ALA A 135 9.99 1.64 1.57
C ALA A 135 10.05 0.13 1.27
N ASP A 136 9.42 -0.31 0.18
CA ASP A 136 9.38 -1.72 -0.24
C ASP A 136 10.77 -2.25 -0.62
N PHE A 137 11.65 -1.41 -1.16
CA PHE A 137 13.05 -1.79 -1.42
C PHE A 137 13.83 -2.02 -0.13
N TYR A 138 13.78 -1.07 0.81
CA TYR A 138 14.51 -1.19 2.07
C TYR A 138 13.97 -2.31 2.97
N LEU A 139 12.68 -2.65 2.86
CA LEU A 139 12.08 -3.77 3.60
C LEU A 139 12.66 -5.12 3.19
N ARG A 140 13.19 -5.25 1.97
CA ARG A 140 13.81 -6.50 1.48
C ARG A 140 15.25 -6.70 1.99
N LEU A 141 15.84 -5.74 2.68
CA LEU A 141 17.18 -5.89 3.23
C LEU A 141 17.16 -6.86 4.43
N ILE A 142 18.21 -7.65 4.55
CA ILE A 142 18.35 -8.65 5.62
C ILE A 142 18.25 -7.96 6.99
N GLY A 143 17.38 -8.49 7.86
CA GLY A 143 17.19 -8.00 9.23
C GLY A 143 16.30 -6.76 9.36
N VAL A 144 15.62 -6.36 8.28
CA VAL A 144 14.63 -5.27 8.31
C VAL A 144 13.23 -5.85 8.43
N ASN A 145 12.50 -5.41 9.46
CA ASN A 145 11.12 -5.83 9.70
C ASN A 145 10.13 -4.68 9.46
N TYR A 146 10.65 -3.45 9.35
CA TYR A 146 9.84 -2.25 9.26
C TYR A 146 10.58 -1.11 8.54
N VAL A 147 9.88 -0.36 7.71
CA VAL A 147 10.41 0.85 7.05
C VAL A 147 9.35 1.95 7.06
N ILE A 148 9.79 3.15 7.42
CA ILE A 148 8.96 4.35 7.45
C ILE A 148 9.57 5.38 6.51
N ILE A 149 8.87 5.69 5.44
CA ILE A 149 9.27 6.74 4.51
C ILE A 149 8.27 7.88 4.60
N SER A 150 8.77 9.11 4.61
CA SER A 150 7.92 10.29 4.63
C SER A 150 8.38 11.32 3.62
N GLY A 151 7.50 12.25 3.27
CA GLY A 151 7.83 13.37 2.41
C GLY A 151 6.62 14.24 2.13
N ILE A 152 6.86 15.40 1.54
CA ILE A 152 5.83 16.36 1.16
C ILE A 152 5.40 16.07 -0.28
N VAL A 153 4.12 15.81 -0.49
CA VAL A 153 3.49 15.65 -1.81
C VAL A 153 2.39 16.69 -1.90
N ALA A 154 2.55 17.65 -2.82
CA ALA A 154 1.66 18.81 -2.92
C ALA A 154 1.48 19.53 -1.55
N ASP A 155 0.25 19.59 -1.04
CA ASP A 155 -0.15 20.25 0.21
C ASP A 155 -0.24 19.28 1.40
N LYS A 156 0.35 18.09 1.28
CA LYS A 156 0.29 17.04 2.30
C LYS A 156 1.67 16.51 2.67
N PHE A 157 1.86 16.24 3.95
CA PHE A 157 2.95 15.42 4.43
C PHE A 157 2.48 13.97 4.50
N VAL A 158 3.03 13.15 3.62
CA VAL A 158 2.69 11.74 3.47
C VAL A 158 3.70 10.91 4.25
N ILE A 159 3.21 9.96 5.05
CA ILE A 159 4.02 9.01 5.80
C ILE A 159 3.56 7.60 5.43
N ILE A 160 4.50 6.79 4.96
CA ILE A 160 4.30 5.44 4.46
C ILE A 160 4.98 4.48 5.41
N PHE A 161 4.24 3.47 5.81
CA PHE A 161 4.68 2.40 6.69
C PHE A 161 4.63 1.09 5.92
N ARG A 162 5.74 0.36 5.94
CA ARG A 162 5.87 -0.98 5.38
C ARG A 162 6.49 -1.89 6.41
N GLY A 163 5.95 -3.10 6.56
CA GLY A 163 6.47 -4.08 7.49
C GLY A 163 6.17 -5.51 7.02
N ASP A 164 6.85 -6.46 7.64
CA ASP A 164 6.68 -7.89 7.36
C ASP A 164 5.33 -8.46 7.85
N GLY A 165 4.55 -7.68 8.62
CA GLY A 165 3.26 -8.06 9.19
C GLY A 165 3.34 -9.09 10.33
N TYR A 166 4.53 -9.62 10.61
CA TYR A 166 4.72 -10.69 11.58
C TYR A 166 4.66 -10.17 13.02
N ARG A 167 5.49 -9.17 13.36
CA ARG A 167 5.62 -8.66 14.74
C ARG A 167 4.85 -7.38 15.04
N ARG A 168 4.59 -6.55 14.04
CA ARG A 168 4.00 -5.22 14.23
C ARG A 168 2.91 -4.95 13.21
N ASP A 169 1.85 -4.29 13.68
CA ASP A 169 0.78 -3.80 12.82
C ASP A 169 1.10 -2.37 12.38
N CYS A 170 1.33 -2.19 11.07
CA CYS A 170 1.63 -0.88 10.48
C CYS A 170 0.47 0.10 10.65
N GLY A 171 -0.77 -0.35 10.44
CA GLY A 171 -1.98 0.47 10.54
C GLY A 171 -2.20 0.99 11.96
N ALA A 172 -2.12 0.09 12.94
CA ALA A 172 -2.23 0.45 14.35
C ALA A 172 -1.11 1.42 14.77
N LEU A 173 0.13 1.18 14.35
CA LEU A 173 1.25 2.09 14.66
C LEU A 173 1.07 3.46 14.03
N ALA A 174 0.65 3.51 12.76
CA ALA A 174 0.39 4.74 12.03
C ALA A 174 -0.67 5.59 12.75
N GLN A 175 -1.83 4.98 13.07
CA GLN A 175 -2.92 5.65 13.77
C GLN A 175 -2.52 6.11 15.18
N LYS A 176 -1.84 5.25 15.95
CA LYS A 176 -1.36 5.57 17.31
C LYS A 176 -0.35 6.73 17.33
N THR A 177 0.42 6.90 16.26
CA THR A 177 1.53 7.87 16.19
C THR A 177 1.12 9.21 15.59
N PHE A 178 0.27 9.17 14.55
CA PHE A 178 -0.06 10.34 13.73
C PHE A 178 -1.56 10.60 13.54
N GLY A 179 -2.44 9.76 14.08
CA GLY A 179 -3.90 9.92 13.95
C GLY A 179 -4.47 11.18 14.61
N ASP A 180 -3.71 11.85 15.48
CA ASP A 180 -4.06 13.16 16.05
C ASP A 180 -3.73 14.35 15.13
N LEU A 181 -2.98 14.13 14.05
CA LEU A 181 -2.52 15.17 13.14
C LEU A 181 -3.05 15.03 11.71
N GLY A 182 -3.49 13.83 11.33
CA GLY A 182 -3.88 13.54 9.97
C GLY A 182 -4.74 12.30 9.88
N ASN A 183 -5.15 12.00 8.66
CA ASN A 183 -6.00 10.87 8.35
C ASN A 183 -5.19 9.80 7.64
N GLY A 184 -5.59 8.55 7.80
CA GLY A 184 -4.90 7.44 7.17
C GLY A 184 -5.52 6.12 7.55
N GLY A 185 -4.94 5.07 6.99
CA GLY A 185 -5.40 3.72 7.18
C GLY A 185 -4.30 2.73 6.82
N GLY A 186 -4.58 1.46 7.09
CA GLY A 186 -3.66 0.39 6.79
C GLY A 186 -4.04 -0.92 7.44
N HIS A 187 -3.24 -1.92 7.13
CA HIS A 187 -3.28 -3.26 7.68
C HIS A 187 -1.92 -3.59 8.31
N ARG A 188 -1.75 -4.84 8.76
CA ARG A 188 -0.55 -5.26 9.48
C ARG A 188 0.76 -4.98 8.74
N SER A 189 0.81 -5.20 7.43
CA SER A 189 2.03 -5.05 6.61
C SER A 189 2.21 -3.68 5.95
N ALA A 190 1.19 -2.84 5.95
CA ALA A 190 1.18 -1.62 5.15
C ALA A 190 0.23 -0.56 5.73
N ALA A 191 0.68 0.68 5.85
CA ALA A 191 -0.19 1.80 6.18
C ALA A 191 0.29 3.11 5.54
N ARG A 192 -0.62 4.07 5.42
CA ARG A 192 -0.35 5.42 4.95
C ARG A 192 -1.09 6.44 5.82
N MET A 193 -0.37 7.49 6.21
CA MET A 193 -0.93 8.67 6.86
C MET A 193 -0.70 9.90 6.00
N GLU A 194 -1.69 10.78 5.97
CA GLU A 194 -1.62 12.08 5.32
C GLU A 194 -1.93 13.17 6.35
N ILE A 195 -0.96 14.03 6.58
CA ILE A 195 -1.08 15.20 7.46
C ILE A 195 -1.16 16.43 6.56
N PRO A 196 -2.19 17.30 6.68
CA PRO A 196 -2.20 18.56 5.95
C PRO A 196 -0.94 19.37 6.24
N LEU A 197 -0.31 19.93 5.21
CA LEU A 197 0.98 20.61 5.36
C LEU A 197 0.89 21.79 6.32
N GLU A 198 -0.25 22.48 6.38
CA GLU A 198 -0.46 23.56 7.34
C GLU A 198 -0.52 23.06 8.79
N THR A 199 -1.17 21.92 9.04
CA THR A 199 -1.15 21.29 10.37
C THR A 199 0.28 20.95 10.78
N LEU A 200 1.09 20.44 9.85
CA LEU A 200 2.51 20.17 10.11
C LEU A 200 3.30 21.46 10.37
N ARG A 201 3.11 22.51 9.56
CA ARG A 201 3.75 23.82 9.73
C ARG A 201 3.46 24.41 11.09
N GLN A 202 2.20 24.41 11.52
CA GLN A 202 1.81 24.85 12.85
C GLN A 202 2.50 24.02 13.93
N LYS A 203 2.56 22.69 13.76
CA LYS A 203 3.20 21.80 14.74
C LYS A 203 4.70 22.02 14.86
N LEU A 204 5.35 22.46 13.78
CA LEU A 204 6.79 22.66 13.68
C LEU A 204 7.20 24.14 13.70
N ASN A 205 6.29 25.05 14.06
CA ASN A 205 6.52 26.50 14.10
C ASN A 205 7.11 27.04 12.77
N GLY A 206 6.67 26.49 11.64
CA GLY A 206 7.11 26.86 10.29
C GLY A 206 8.43 26.25 9.82
N ASP A 207 9.23 25.64 10.70
CA ASP A 207 10.52 25.03 10.32
C ASP A 207 10.31 23.62 9.74
N LEU A 208 10.25 23.54 8.40
CA LEU A 208 10.18 22.29 7.64
C LEU A 208 11.55 21.80 7.16
N SER A 209 12.64 22.20 7.81
CA SER A 209 13.97 21.67 7.48
C SER A 209 14.04 20.16 7.70
N GLN A 210 14.87 19.49 6.91
CA GLN A 210 15.10 18.04 7.00
C GLN A 210 15.41 17.60 8.43
N LYS A 211 16.29 18.35 9.12
CA LYS A 211 16.69 18.07 10.50
C LYS A 211 15.50 18.13 11.46
N ASN A 212 14.60 19.10 11.29
CA ASN A 212 13.45 19.25 12.18
C ASN A 212 12.38 18.18 11.92
N ILE A 213 12.10 17.86 10.65
CA ILE A 213 11.18 16.77 10.27
C ILE A 213 11.70 15.43 10.81
N ASP A 214 12.98 15.12 10.62
CA ASP A 214 13.57 13.88 11.12
C ASP A 214 13.45 13.77 12.65
N ARG A 215 13.71 14.87 13.36
CA ARG A 215 13.57 14.93 14.83
C ARG A 215 12.11 14.68 15.24
N PHE A 216 11.17 15.32 14.55
CA PHE A 216 9.74 15.17 14.80
C PHE A 216 9.28 13.71 14.61
N LEU A 217 9.64 13.08 13.49
CA LEU A 217 9.33 11.69 13.20
C LEU A 217 9.86 10.75 14.29
N LEU A 218 11.16 10.86 14.60
CA LEU A 218 11.80 10.03 15.61
C LEU A 218 11.19 10.23 17.01
N ALA A 219 10.88 11.47 17.39
CA ALA A 219 10.28 11.77 18.68
C ALA A 219 8.88 11.16 18.81
N ARG A 220 8.05 11.28 17.76
CA ARG A 220 6.71 10.68 17.68
C ARG A 220 6.77 9.16 17.81
N LEU A 221 7.68 8.52 17.06
CA LEU A 221 7.85 7.07 17.06
C LEU A 221 8.39 6.53 18.40
N LYS A 222 9.34 7.23 19.04
CA LYS A 222 9.90 6.82 20.35
C LYS A 222 8.89 6.95 21.49
N ARG A 223 8.14 8.07 21.55
CA ARG A 223 7.18 8.35 22.64
C ARG A 223 6.11 7.26 22.77
N LYS A 224 5.79 6.58 21.67
CA LYS A 224 4.72 5.58 21.60
C LYS A 224 5.22 4.13 21.72
N GLN A 225 6.53 3.88 21.59
CA GLN A 225 7.14 2.57 21.92
C GLN A 225 7.35 2.38 23.43
N GLY A 226 7.61 3.44 24.19
CA GLY A 226 7.80 3.34 25.65
C GLY A 226 6.57 2.78 26.36
N LYS A 227 5.37 3.13 25.90
CA LYS A 227 4.12 2.63 26.48
C LYS A 227 3.86 1.14 26.25
N ASP A 228 4.38 0.54 25.18
CA ASP A 228 4.21 -0.90 24.90
C ASP A 228 5.15 -1.77 25.73
N LYS A 229 6.15 -1.19 26.41
CA LYS A 229 7.00 -1.91 27.38
C LYS A 229 6.43 -1.88 28.80
N ASP A 230 5.56 -0.93 29.11
CA ASP A 230 4.94 -0.78 30.45
C ASP A 230 3.60 -1.54 30.55
N GLU A 231 3.13 -2.17 29.47
CA GLU A 231 1.89 -2.97 29.39
C GLU A 231 2.16 -4.48 29.19
N ILE A 232 3.37 -4.97 29.50
CA ILE A 232 3.71 -6.41 29.56
C ILE A 232 4.19 -6.77 30.96
#